data_AF-A0A3D1JNA5-F1
#
_entry.id   AF-A0A3D1JNA5-F1
#
_cell.length_a   1.000
_cell.length_b   1.000
_cell.length_c   1.000
_cell.angle_alpha   90.00
_cell.angle_beta   90.00
_cell.angle_gamma   90.00
#
_symmetry.space_group_name_H-M   'P 1'
#
loop_
_entity.id
_entity.type
_entity.pdbx_description
1 polymer ?
#
loop_
_entity_poly.entity_id
_entity_poly.type
_entity_poly.pdbx_seq_one_letter_code
_entity_poly.pdbx_strand_id
1 'polypeptide(L)'
;MTFEKQVMQAIAEINNTQLTHLNRQLATEAMLEALLDRVDPQALPAIAEEYDAALLRLAEGLPPDMQRPDVWQQWSTLLSDRQRYVRELAALRGTPGAG
;
A
#
# COMPACT_ATOMS: atom_id res chain seq x y z
N MET A 1 43.15 7.65 -4.09
CA MET A 1 41.93 7.10 -4.72
C MET A 1 41.44 8.17 -5.69
N THR A 2 41.16 7.85 -6.96
CA THR A 2 40.76 8.87 -7.96
C THR A 2 39.31 9.31 -7.72
N PHE A 3 39.00 10.57 -8.03
CA PHE A 3 37.65 11.14 -7.93
C PHE A 3 36.62 10.27 -8.66
N GLU A 4 36.97 9.78 -9.85
CA GLU A 4 36.13 8.89 -10.66
C GLU A 4 35.76 7.59 -9.93
N LYS A 5 36.71 6.98 -9.20
CA LYS A 5 36.46 5.77 -8.40
C LYS A 5 35.53 6.05 -7.22
N GLN A 6 35.63 7.23 -6.60
CA GLN A 6 34.73 7.65 -5.52
C GLN A 6 33.31 7.88 -6.03
N VAL A 7 33.15 8.50 -7.21
CA VAL A 7 31.85 8.70 -7.85
C VAL A 7 31.18 7.37 -8.19
N MET A 8 31.92 6.43 -8.81
CA MET A 8 31.39 5.11 -9.13
C MET A 8 30.96 4.33 -7.88
N GLN A 9 31.73 4.44 -6.80
CA GLN A 9 31.39 3.79 -5.54
C GLN A 9 30.12 4.40 -4.91
N ALA A 10 30.00 5.73 -4.90
CA ALA A 10 28.80 6.40 -4.42
C ALA A 10 27.54 6.01 -5.23
N ILE A 11 27.66 5.89 -6.55
CA ILE A 11 26.55 5.42 -7.41
C ILE A 11 26.15 3.98 -7.05
N ALA A 12 27.13 3.09 -6.85
CA ALA A 12 26.85 1.71 -6.48
C ALA A 12 26.16 1.61 -5.11
N GLU A 13 26.57 2.44 -4.14
CA GLU A 13 25.95 2.51 -2.81
C GLU A 13 24.50 3.03 -2.87
N ILE A 14 24.25 4.06 -3.69
CA ILE A 14 22.88 4.58 -3.93
C ILE A 14 22.02 3.49 -4.57
N ASN A 15 22.52 2.80 -5.60
CA ASN A 15 21.77 1.72 -6.27
C ASN A 15 21.44 0.58 -5.31
N ASN A 16 22.39 0.15 -4.48
CA ASN A 16 22.16 -0.88 -3.47
C ASN A 16 21.13 -0.45 -2.43
N THR A 17 21.17 0.82 -2.02
CA THR A 17 20.20 1.38 -1.07
C THR A 17 18.80 1.39 -1.69
N GLN A 18 18.66 1.83 -2.94
CA GLN A 18 17.39 1.81 -3.67
C GLN A 18 16.84 0.39 -3.83
N LEU A 19 17.68 -0.58 -4.21
CA LEU A 19 17.27 -1.98 -4.30
C LEU A 19 16.81 -2.53 -2.95
N THR A 20 17.48 -2.17 -1.87
CA THR A 20 17.09 -2.59 -0.51
C THR A 20 15.72 -2.02 -0.14
N HIS A 21 15.48 -0.73 -0.41
CA HIS A 21 14.18 -0.11 -0.18
C HIS A 21 13.07 -0.73 -1.01
N LEU A 22 13.33 -1.00 -2.30
CA LEU A 22 12.36 -1.65 -3.18
C LEU A 22 11.99 -3.06 -2.69
N ASN A 23 12.98 -3.87 -2.31
CA ASN A 23 12.71 -5.21 -1.77
C ASN A 23 11.91 -5.17 -0.47
N ARG A 24 12.22 -4.21 0.42
CA ARG A 24 11.45 -4.01 1.66
C ARG A 24 10.03 -3.56 1.38
N GLN A 25 9.82 -2.70 0.39
CA GLN A 25 8.50 -2.28 -0.04
C GLN A 25 7.70 -3.47 -0.55
N LEU A 26 8.23 -4.24 -1.50
CA LEU A 26 7.57 -5.45 -2.03
C LEU A 26 7.22 -6.47 -0.92
N ALA A 27 8.11 -6.69 0.04
CA ALA A 27 7.85 -7.58 1.17
C ALA A 27 6.71 -7.05 2.08
N THR A 28 6.65 -5.74 2.27
CA THR A 28 5.59 -5.09 3.06
C THR A 28 4.26 -5.17 2.33
N GLU A 29 4.23 -4.92 1.03
CA GLU A 29 3.03 -5.02 0.19
C GLU A 29 2.47 -6.45 0.23
N ALA A 30 3.31 -7.47 0.00
CA ALA A 30 2.89 -8.87 0.07
C ALA A 30 2.35 -9.27 1.45
N MET A 31 2.95 -8.75 2.53
CA MET A 31 2.45 -8.98 3.88
C MET A 31 1.08 -8.34 4.10
N LEU A 32 0.89 -7.10 3.64
CA LEU A 32 -0.38 -6.38 3.76
C LEU A 32 -1.49 -7.08 2.96
N GLU A 33 -1.22 -7.51 1.73
CA GLU A 33 -2.18 -8.30 0.93
C GLU A 33 -2.60 -9.58 1.67
N ALA A 34 -1.62 -10.33 2.18
CA ALA A 34 -1.89 -11.57 2.92
C ALA A 34 -2.68 -11.34 4.22
N LEU A 35 -2.50 -10.19 4.87
CA LEU A 35 -3.27 -9.83 6.06
C LEU A 35 -4.68 -9.38 5.70
N LEU A 36 -4.85 -8.61 4.63
CA LEU A 36 -6.14 -8.07 4.22
C LEU A 36 -7.17 -9.17 3.95
N ASP A 37 -6.74 -10.31 3.39
CA ASP A 37 -7.61 -11.45 3.18
C ASP A 37 -8.19 -12.06 4.47
N ARG A 38 -7.55 -11.78 5.62
CA ARG A 38 -7.94 -12.28 6.94
C ARG A 38 -8.74 -11.27 7.77
N VAL A 39 -8.87 -10.04 7.29
CA VAL A 39 -9.59 -8.98 8.00
C VAL A 39 -11.09 -9.25 7.94
N ASP A 40 -11.78 -9.05 9.08
CA ASP A 40 -13.24 -9.09 9.11
C ASP A 40 -13.80 -8.05 8.14
N PRO A 41 -14.66 -8.44 7.19
CA PRO A 41 -15.26 -7.50 6.25
C PRO A 41 -15.95 -6.29 6.88
N GLN A 42 -16.49 -6.42 8.09
CA GLN A 42 -17.13 -5.32 8.80
C GLN A 42 -16.12 -4.26 9.29
N ALA A 43 -14.85 -4.64 9.46
CA ALA A 43 -13.78 -3.74 9.88
C ALA A 43 -13.15 -2.98 8.69
N LEU A 44 -13.35 -3.44 7.45
CA LEU A 44 -12.74 -2.83 6.26
C LEU A 44 -13.07 -1.34 6.05
N PRO A 45 -14.30 -0.83 6.32
CA PRO A 45 -14.59 0.60 6.23
C PRO A 45 -13.77 1.44 7.21
N ALA A 46 -13.71 1.03 8.48
CA ALA A 46 -12.93 1.73 9.50
C ALA A 46 -11.43 1.75 9.16
N ILE A 47 -10.90 0.62 8.68
CA ILE A 47 -9.49 0.52 8.27
C ILE A 47 -9.17 1.46 7.09
N ALA A 48 -10.08 1.61 6.13
CA ALA A 48 -9.89 2.53 5.00
C ALA A 48 -9.86 3.99 5.46
N GLU A 49 -10.78 4.39 6.34
CA GLU A 49 -10.80 5.74 6.90
C GLU A 49 -9.53 6.03 7.72
N GLU A 50 -9.09 5.08 8.54
CA GLU A 50 -7.85 5.20 9.33
C GLU A 50 -6.61 5.27 8.43
N TYR A 51 -6.57 4.50 7.34
CA TYR A 51 -5.48 4.53 6.36
C TYR A 51 -5.38 5.90 5.68
N ASP A 52 -6.49 6.44 5.18
CA ASP A 52 -6.52 7.75 4.52
C ASP A 52 -6.13 8.87 5.50
N ALA A 53 -6.61 8.83 6.75
CA ALA A 53 -6.23 9.79 7.78
C ALA A 53 -4.75 9.68 8.18
N ALA A 54 -4.19 8.47 8.24
CA ALA A 54 -2.78 8.26 8.50
C ALA A 54 -1.91 8.80 7.36
N LEU A 55 -2.30 8.56 6.10
CA LEU A 55 -1.61 9.12 4.93
C LEU A 55 -1.55 10.64 4.96
N LEU A 56 -2.67 11.30 5.23
CA LEU A 56 -2.71 12.77 5.30
C LEU A 56 -1.75 13.32 6.36
N ARG A 57 -1.75 12.74 7.57
CA ARG A 57 -0.81 13.13 8.63
C ARG A 57 0.65 12.87 8.25
N LEU A 58 0.95 11.76 7.58
CA LEU A 58 2.30 11.46 7.15
C LEU A 58 2.75 12.38 6.00
N ALA A 59 1.84 12.76 5.11
CA ALA A 59 2.08 13.67 4.01
C ALA A 59 2.40 15.10 4.49
N GLU A 60 1.80 15.56 5.59
CA GLU A 60 2.13 16.84 6.23
C GLU A 60 3.61 16.92 6.66
N GLY A 61 4.25 15.78 6.93
CA GLY A 61 5.67 15.69 7.24
C GLY A 61 6.59 15.80 6.03
N LEU A 62 6.05 15.85 4.81
CA LEU A 62 6.81 15.89 3.56
C LEU A 62 6.67 17.24 2.84
N PRO A 63 7.75 17.76 2.24
CA PRO A 63 7.66 18.87 1.30
C PRO A 63 6.64 18.57 0.17
N PRO A 64 5.83 19.57 -0.27
CA PRO A 64 4.78 19.33 -1.26
C PRO A 64 5.26 18.71 -2.58
N ASP A 65 6.48 19.01 -3.02
CA ASP A 65 7.11 18.44 -4.22
C ASP A 65 7.54 16.97 -4.07
N MET A 66 7.62 16.49 -2.82
CA MET A 66 7.89 15.09 -2.49
C MET A 66 6.62 14.28 -2.22
N GLN A 67 5.46 14.93 -2.16
CA GLN A 67 4.18 14.25 -1.99
C GLN A 67 3.79 13.57 -3.30
N ARG A 68 3.44 12.29 -3.23
CA ARG A 68 3.06 11.46 -4.38
C ARG A 68 1.70 10.79 -4.14
N PRO A 69 0.59 11.55 -4.19
CA PRO A 69 -0.75 11.02 -3.91
C PRO A 69 -1.14 9.86 -4.82
N ASP A 70 -0.63 9.85 -6.05
CA ASP A 70 -0.79 8.78 -7.03
C ASP A 70 -0.32 7.41 -6.51
N VAL A 71 0.78 7.40 -5.75
CA VAL A 71 1.36 6.18 -5.17
C VAL A 71 0.56 5.71 -3.96
N TRP A 72 -0.04 6.63 -3.22
CA TRP A 72 -0.74 6.32 -1.95
C TRP A 72 -2.16 5.80 -2.17
N GLN A 73 -2.82 6.26 -3.24
CA GLN A 73 -4.21 5.90 -3.59
C GLN A 73 -4.37 4.43 -4.02
N GLN A 74 -3.28 3.74 -4.38
CA GLN A 74 -3.34 2.34 -4.77
C GLN A 74 -3.96 1.46 -3.66
N TRP A 75 -3.59 1.70 -2.40
CA TRP A 75 -4.11 0.95 -1.27
C TRP A 75 -5.53 1.33 -0.89
N SER A 76 -5.90 2.62 -0.94
CA SER A 76 -7.30 3.05 -0.78
C SER A 76 -8.21 2.39 -1.82
N THR A 77 -7.71 2.21 -3.06
CA THR A 77 -8.41 1.50 -4.13
C THR A 77 -8.56 0.01 -3.80
N LEU A 78 -7.48 -0.65 -3.39
CA LEU A 78 -7.48 -2.08 -3.05
C LEU A 78 -8.41 -2.39 -1.86
N LEU A 79 -8.45 -1.52 -0.84
CA LEU A 79 -9.41 -1.62 0.26
C LEU A 79 -10.86 -1.49 -0.21
N SER A 80 -11.12 -0.54 -1.11
CA SER A 80 -12.45 -0.31 -1.69
C SER A 80 -12.92 -1.51 -2.54
N ASP A 81 -12.04 -2.07 -3.36
CA ASP A 81 -12.32 -3.26 -4.16
C ASP A 81 -12.61 -4.47 -3.28
N ARG A 82 -11.86 -4.65 -2.19
CA ARG A 82 -12.12 -5.74 -1.24
C ARG A 82 -13.47 -5.57 -0.54
N GLN A 83 -13.82 -4.36 -0.12
CA GLN A 83 -15.15 -4.08 0.45
C GLN A 83 -16.27 -4.43 -0.53
N ARG A 84 -16.12 -4.04 -1.81
CA ARG A 84 -17.07 -4.35 -2.86
C ARG A 84 -17.23 -5.87 -3.06
N TYR A 85 -16.12 -6.59 -3.20
CA TYR A 85 -16.11 -8.03 -3.35
C TYR A 85 -16.85 -8.75 -2.22
N VAL A 86 -16.62 -8.34 -0.97
CA VAL A 86 -17.31 -8.96 0.16
C VAL A 86 -18.81 -8.63 0.17
N ARG A 87 -19.22 -7.40 -0.18
CA ARG A 87 -20.65 -7.05 -0.30
C ARG A 87 -21.34 -7.90 -1.36
N GLU A 88 -20.69 -8.09 -2.51
CA GLU A 88 -21.20 -8.93 -3.60
C GLU A 88 -21.32 -10.41 -3.17
N LEU A 89 -20.33 -10.96 -2.47
CA LEU A 89 -20.40 -12.31 -1.91
C LEU A 89 -21.52 -12.47 -0.88
N ALA A 90 -21.70 -11.48 0.00
CA ALA A 90 -22.78 -11.49 1.00
C ALA A 90 -24.15 -11.45 0.33
N ALA A 91 -24.32 -10.66 -0.74
CA ALA A 91 -25.55 -10.61 -1.52
C ALA A 91 -25.87 -11.96 -2.19
N LEU A 92 -24.86 -12.63 -2.77
CA LEU A 92 -25.03 -13.96 -3.39
C LEU A 92 -25.41 -15.05 -2.36
N ARG A 93 -24.86 -14.98 -1.15
CA ARG A 93 -25.21 -15.90 -0.04
C ARG A 93 -26.57 -15.57 0.60
N GLY A 94 -27.01 -14.32 0.49
CA GLY A 94 -28.28 -13.80 1.01
C GLY A 94 -29.49 -14.05 0.10
N THR A 95 -29.31 -14.63 -1.08
CA THR A 95 -30.39 -15.15 -1.94
C THR A 95 -30.61 -16.65 -1.69
N PRO A 96 -31.46 -17.05 -0.72
CA PRO A 96 -32.05 -18.38 -0.75
C PRO A 96 -33.00 -18.44 -1.95
N GLY A 97 -33.03 -19.59 -2.62
CA GLY A 97 -33.80 -19.81 -3.83
C GLY A 97 -35.23 -19.28 -3.73
N ALA A 98 -35.62 -18.51 -4.75
CA ALA A 98 -37.02 -18.43 -5.14
C ALA A 98 -37.42 -19.84 -5.63
N GLY A 99 -37.98 -20.63 -4.72
CA GLY A 99 -38.56 -21.95 -4.97
C GLY A 99 -39.84 -22.09 -4.16
#